data_AF-A0A7C7D9R8-F1
#
_entry.id   AF-A0A7C7D9R8-F1
#
_cell.length_a   1.000
_cell.length_b   1.000
_cell.length_c   1.000
_cell.angle_alpha   90.00
_cell.angle_beta   90.00
_cell.angle_gamma   90.00
#
_symmetry.space_group_name_H-M   'P 1'
#
loop_
_entity.id
_entity.type
_entity.pdbx_description
1 polymer ?
#
loop_
_entity_poly.entity_id
_entity_poly.type
_entity_poly.pdbx_seq_one_letter_code
_entity_poly.pdbx_strand_id
1 'polypeptide(L)'
;MSAKDLLTPFSNAASQTFKLLLDLDVSTDVSQPVESSEETKEKVDIVIEITGDLAGEVMYSFPKDTTLEMVKMMSGMEFNEIDEFVKSALGEIANIISGNAMTGLS
;
A
#
# COMPACT_ATOMS: atom_id res chain seq x y z
N MET A 1 -5.97 17.53 -13.66
CA MET A 1 -6.02 16.13 -13.21
C MET A 1 -6.90 16.06 -11.98
N SER A 2 -7.95 15.23 -11.99
CA SER A 2 -8.82 15.02 -10.83
C SER A 2 -8.14 14.12 -9.80
N ALA A 3 -8.57 14.17 -8.54
CA ALA A 3 -8.11 13.23 -7.50
C ALA A 3 -8.33 11.77 -7.92
N LYS A 4 -9.41 11.49 -8.65
CA LYS A 4 -9.71 10.15 -9.18
C LYS A 4 -8.70 9.69 -10.25
N ASP A 5 -8.21 10.62 -11.06
CA ASP A 5 -7.21 10.33 -12.10
C ASP A 5 -5.86 9.96 -11.46
N LEU A 6 -5.56 10.54 -10.29
CA LEU A 6 -4.36 10.20 -9.51
C LEU A 6 -4.54 8.88 -8.76
N LEU A 7 -5.71 8.60 -8.19
CA LEU A 7 -5.94 7.39 -7.40
C LEU A 7 -6.01 6.12 -8.25
N THR A 8 -6.55 6.20 -9.47
CA THR A 8 -6.79 5.00 -10.30
C THR A 8 -5.50 4.23 -10.62
N PRO A 9 -4.39 4.87 -11.06
CA PRO A 9 -3.11 4.17 -11.26
C PRO A 9 -2.58 3.50 -10.00
N PHE A 10 -2.69 4.16 -8.84
CA PHE A 10 -2.25 3.58 -7.55
C PHE A 10 -3.12 2.40 -7.13
N SER A 11 -4.45 2.50 -7.30
CA SER A 11 -5.37 1.39 -7.01
C SER A 11 -5.09 0.18 -7.89
N ASN A 12 -4.88 0.39 -9.20
CA ASN A 12 -4.54 -0.69 -10.12
C ASN A 12 -3.19 -1.33 -9.78
N ALA A 13 -2.17 -0.51 -9.51
CA ALA A 13 -0.85 -0.98 -9.11
C ALA A 13 -0.89 -1.78 -7.80
N ALA A 14 -1.67 -1.33 -6.80
CA ALA A 14 -1.87 -2.05 -5.55
C ALA A 14 -2.52 -3.42 -5.78
N SER A 15 -3.62 -3.49 -6.54
CA SER A 15 -4.28 -4.75 -6.86
C SER A 15 -3.35 -5.73 -7.59
N GLN A 16 -2.54 -5.23 -8.54
CA GLN A 16 -1.57 -6.06 -9.26
C GLN A 16 -0.44 -6.57 -8.35
N THR A 17 0.14 -5.70 -7.52
CA THR A 17 1.20 -6.08 -6.58
C THR A 17 0.70 -7.09 -5.56
N PHE A 18 -0.51 -6.91 -5.02
CA PHE A 18 -1.10 -7.87 -4.08
C PHE A 18 -1.43 -9.21 -4.74
N LYS A 19 -1.92 -9.20 -5.98
CA LYS A 19 -2.12 -10.46 -6.71
C LYS A 19 -0.81 -11.17 -6.99
N LEU A 20 0.24 -10.45 -7.35
CA LEU A 20 1.54 -11.02 -7.67
C LEU A 20 2.28 -11.56 -6.45
N LEU A 21 2.32 -10.79 -5.36
CA LEU A 21 3.15 -11.10 -4.19
C LEU A 21 2.41 -11.93 -3.13
N LEU A 22 1.09 -11.81 -3.05
CA LEU A 22 0.28 -12.39 -1.98
C LEU A 22 -0.82 -13.34 -2.51
N ASP A 23 -0.96 -13.47 -3.82
CA ASP A 23 -2.09 -14.16 -4.48
C ASP A 23 -3.47 -13.66 -4.03
N LEU A 24 -3.56 -12.39 -3.64
CA LEU A 24 -4.80 -11.77 -3.17
C LEU A 24 -5.50 -10.99 -4.29
N ASP A 25 -6.77 -11.28 -4.49
CA ASP A 25 -7.66 -10.49 -5.36
C ASP A 25 -8.26 -9.33 -4.56
N VAL A 26 -7.71 -8.13 -4.74
CA VAL A 26 -8.12 -6.92 -4.02
C VAL A 26 -9.01 -6.04 -4.88
N SER A 27 -10.22 -5.80 -4.39
CA SER A 27 -11.16 -4.84 -4.97
C SER A 27 -10.92 -3.46 -4.39
N THR A 28 -10.83 -2.45 -5.26
CA THR A 28 -10.66 -1.05 -4.86
C THR A 28 -11.90 -0.25 -5.24
N ASP A 29 -12.42 0.53 -4.29
CA ASP A 29 -13.47 1.51 -4.55
C ASP A 29 -12.92 2.93 -4.41
N VAL A 30 -12.52 3.52 -5.54
CA VAL A 30 -12.00 4.89 -5.63
C VAL A 30 -13.07 5.97 -5.43
N SER A 31 -14.34 5.60 -5.22
CA SER A 31 -15.46 6.53 -5.02
C SER A 31 -15.76 6.81 -3.55
N GLN A 32 -15.25 5.99 -2.64
CA GLN A 32 -15.43 6.20 -1.21
C GLN A 32 -14.36 7.17 -0.66
N PRO A 33 -14.73 8.16 0.17
CA PRO A 33 -13.74 8.87 0.97
C PRO A 33 -13.03 7.86 1.87
N VAL A 34 -11.74 8.10 2.15
CA VAL A 34 -10.96 7.28 3.08
C VAL A 34 -11.76 7.18 4.38
N GLU A 35 -12.34 6.01 4.64
CA GLU A 35 -13.16 5.80 5.81
C GLU A 35 -12.28 5.97 7.05
N SER A 36 -12.60 6.97 7.88
CA SER A 36 -11.98 7.16 9.20
C SER A 36 -12.43 6.10 10.22
N SER A 37 -13.16 5.07 9.78
CA SER A 37 -13.69 4.04 10.66
C SER A 37 -12.63 3.00 10.98
N GLU A 38 -11.87 3.30 12.04
CA GLU A 38 -11.65 2.47 13.23
C GLU A 38 -10.46 3.11 13.98
N GLU A 39 -10.74 4.16 14.77
CA GLU A 39 -9.74 4.86 15.61
C GLU A 39 -9.07 3.94 16.66
N THR A 40 -9.51 2.69 16.77
CA THR A 40 -9.10 1.75 17.83
C THR A 40 -8.04 0.74 17.39
N LYS A 41 -7.70 0.63 16.10
CA LYS A 41 -6.69 -0.35 15.61
C LYS A 41 -5.34 0.34 15.41
N GLU A 42 -4.28 -0.26 15.96
CA GLU A 42 -2.89 0.12 15.67
C GLU A 42 -2.64 0.00 14.16
N LYS A 43 -2.13 1.06 13.54
CA LYS A 43 -1.87 1.14 12.10
C LYS A 43 -0.38 1.31 11.83
N VAL A 44 0.04 0.81 10.68
CA VAL A 44 1.38 1.00 10.12
C VAL A 44 1.23 1.85 8.87
N ASP A 45 1.85 3.02 8.90
CA ASP A 45 1.84 3.97 7.79
C ASP A 45 3.19 3.95 7.07
N ILE A 46 3.15 3.89 5.75
CA ILE A 46 4.30 4.13 4.88
C ILE A 46 4.00 5.36 4.04
N VAL A 47 4.90 6.33 4.10
CA VAL A 47 4.84 7.53 3.30
C VAL A 47 5.95 7.49 2.27
N ILE A 48 5.58 7.60 1.00
CA ILE A 48 6.50 7.72 -0.13
C ILE A 48 6.38 9.13 -0.68
N GLU A 49 7.49 9.88 -0.66
CA GLU A 49 7.58 11.19 -1.27
C GLU A 49 7.78 11.05 -2.79
N ILE A 50 7.00 11.81 -3.55
CA ILE A 50 7.09 11.91 -5.01
C ILE A 50 7.63 13.31 -5.34
N THR A 51 8.72 13.34 -6.09
CA THR A 51 9.38 14.57 -6.54
C THR A 51 9.49 14.60 -8.07
N GLY A 52 9.34 15.78 -8.68
CA GLY A 52 9.43 15.96 -10.13
C GLY A 52 8.32 16.87 -10.65
N ASP A 53 7.83 16.57 -11.85
CA ASP A 53 6.70 17.31 -12.46
C ASP A 53 5.39 17.13 -11.67
N LEU A 54 5.25 15.99 -11.00
CA LEU A 54 4.27 15.75 -9.94
C LEU A 54 5.03 15.77 -8.60
N ALA A 55 4.59 16.62 -7.67
CA ALA A 55 5.16 16.71 -6.33
C ALA A 55 4.08 16.45 -5.27
N GLY A 56 4.40 15.63 -4.28
CA GLY A 56 3.49 15.28 -3.20
C GLY A 56 3.92 14.01 -2.48
N GLU A 57 2.99 13.43 -1.72
CA GLU A 57 3.23 12.22 -0.95
C GLU A 57 2.10 11.22 -1.19
N VAL A 58 2.46 9.94 -1.13
CA VAL A 58 1.51 8.83 -1.13
C VAL A 58 1.64 8.09 0.18
N MET A 59 0.53 7.95 0.89
CA MET A 59 0.46 7.24 2.16
C MET A 59 -0.28 5.92 1.99
N TYR A 60 0.38 4.84 2.38
CA TYR A 60 -0.21 3.51 2.52
C TYR A 60 -0.41 3.23 4.00
N SER A 61 -1.65 2.95 4.42
CA SER A 61 -2.00 2.73 5.82
C SER A 61 -2.70 1.39 5.97
N PHE A 62 -2.16 0.53 6.83
CA PHE A 62 -2.71 -0.80 7.08
C PHE A 62 -2.86 -1.05 8.58
N PRO A 63 -3.91 -1.75 9.03
CA PRO A 63 -3.93 -2.29 10.39
C PRO A 63 -2.73 -3.20 10.64
N LYS A 64 -2.17 -3.15 11.84
CA LYS A 64 -1.03 -3.98 12.25
C LYS A 64 -1.21 -5.45 11.92
N ASP A 65 -2.37 -6.01 12.23
CA ASP A 65 -2.65 -7.43 11.98
C ASP A 65 -2.59 -7.75 10.47
N THR A 66 -3.08 -6.84 9.62
CA THR A 66 -3.00 -6.97 8.16
C THR A 66 -1.55 -6.90 7.69
N THR A 67 -0.75 -5.97 8.22
CA THR A 67 0.68 -5.88 7.91
C THR A 67 1.43 -7.18 8.26
N LEU A 68 1.19 -7.73 9.45
CA LEU A 68 1.82 -8.98 9.89
C LEU A 68 1.43 -10.15 9.00
N GLU A 69 0.14 -10.26 8.64
CA GLU A 69 -0.34 -11.32 7.77
C GLU A 69 0.24 -11.20 6.35
N MET A 70 0.35 -9.98 5.79
CA MET A 70 0.99 -9.75 4.50
C MET A 70 2.45 -10.24 4.48
N VAL A 71 3.23 -9.88 5.49
CA VAL A 71 4.65 -10.28 5.56
C VAL A 71 4.80 -11.78 5.83
N LYS A 72 3.89 -12.36 6.61
CA LYS A 72 3.80 -13.81 6.80
C LYS A 72 3.52 -14.54 5.49
N MET A 73 2.57 -14.08 4.68
CA MET A 73 2.29 -14.68 3.37
C MET A 73 3.52 -14.65 2.44
N MET A 74 4.31 -13.57 2.47
CA MET A 74 5.51 -13.45 1.64
C MET A 74 6.69 -14.31 2.11
N SER A 75 6.89 -14.39 3.43
CA SER A 75 8.09 -15.00 4.01
C SER A 75 7.89 -16.44 4.52
N GLY A 76 6.65 -16.86 4.74
CA GLY A 76 6.30 -18.11 5.40
C GLY A 76 6.61 -18.14 6.90
N MET A 77 6.92 -16.98 7.51
CA MET A 77 7.28 -16.86 8.93
C MET A 77 6.18 -16.16 9.73
N GLU A 78 6.00 -16.56 11.00
CA GLU A 78 5.06 -15.92 11.91
C GLU A 78 5.69 -14.67 12.55
N PHE A 79 4.92 -13.58 12.64
CA PHE A 79 5.32 -12.33 13.29
C PHE A 79 4.25 -11.87 14.26
N ASN A 80 4.67 -11.37 15.42
CA ASN A 80 3.76 -10.82 16.44
C ASN A 80 3.96 -9.32 16.66
N GLU A 81 4.97 -8.72 16.04
CA GLU A 81 5.34 -7.33 16.20
C GLU A 81 5.89 -6.74 14.90
N ILE A 82 5.83 -5.41 14.78
CA ILE A 82 6.38 -4.68 13.64
C ILE A 82 7.87 -4.44 13.87
N ASP A 83 8.69 -5.42 13.52
CA ASP A 83 10.15 -5.34 13.58
C ASP A 83 10.77 -4.74 12.30
N GLU A 84 12.10 -4.65 12.24
CA GLU A 84 12.80 -4.11 11.08
C GLU A 84 12.59 -4.94 9.79
N PHE A 85 12.37 -6.25 9.92
CA PHE A 85 12.07 -7.10 8.77
C PHE A 85 10.68 -6.80 8.21
N VAL A 86 9.67 -6.71 9.08
CA VAL A 86 8.30 -6.37 8.70
C VAL A 86 8.25 -4.98 8.05
N LYS A 87 8.94 -3.98 8.63
CA LYS A 87 9.04 -2.64 8.04
C LYS A 87 9.69 -2.66 6.66
N SER A 88 10.79 -3.40 6.50
CA SER A 88 11.48 -3.51 5.21
C SER A 88 10.61 -4.19 4.16
N ALA A 89 9.92 -5.27 4.51
CA ALA A 89 9.05 -6.00 3.60
C ALA A 89 7.86 -5.12 3.15
N LEU A 90 7.21 -4.44 4.08
CA LEU A 90 6.10 -3.54 3.76
C LEU A 90 6.58 -2.33 2.92
N GLY A 91 7.77 -1.79 3.22
CA GLY A 91 8.42 -0.74 2.43
C GLY A 91 8.66 -1.16 0.99
N GLU A 92 9.09 -2.40 0.75
CA GLU A 92 9.28 -2.93 -0.60
C GLU A 92 7.97 -3.04 -1.37
N ILE A 93 6.88 -3.50 -0.71
CA ILE A 93 5.54 -3.50 -1.31
C ILE A 93 5.14 -2.07 -1.74
N ALA A 94 5.30 -1.09 -0.84
CA ALA A 94 4.97 0.31 -1.14
C ALA A 94 5.81 0.88 -2.28
N ASN A 95 7.10 0.53 -2.36
CA ASN A 95 7.98 0.93 -3.46
C ASN A 95 7.53 0.34 -4.80
N ILE A 96 7.18 -0.95 -4.85
CA ILE A 96 6.70 -1.60 -6.07
C ILE A 96 5.38 -0.98 -6.54
N ILE A 97 4.42 -0.76 -5.63
CA ILE A 97 3.15 -0.11 -5.95
C ILE A 97 3.41 1.29 -6.53
N SER A 98 4.24 2.08 -5.85
CA SER A 98 4.55 3.45 -6.29
C SER A 98 5.24 3.46 -7.65
N GLY A 99 6.25 2.61 -7.87
CA GLY A 99 6.94 2.49 -9.16
C GLY A 99 5.98 2.12 -10.29
N ASN A 100 5.14 1.12 -10.09
CA ASN A 100 4.14 0.70 -11.08
C ASN A 100 3.11 1.80 -11.34
N ALA A 101 2.61 2.48 -10.31
CA ALA A 101 1.63 3.55 -10.44
C ALA A 101 2.18 4.72 -11.26
N MET A 102 3.44 5.11 -11.05
CA MET A 102 4.08 6.19 -11.79
C MET A 102 4.19 5.92 -13.29
N THR A 103 4.31 4.64 -13.71
CA THR A 103 4.28 4.30 -15.14
C THR A 103 2.92 4.57 -15.78
N GLY A 104 1.83 4.47 -15.02
CA GLY A 104 0.47 4.79 -15.45
C GLY A 104 0.13 6.29 -15.42
N LEU A 105 1.03 7.11 -14.90
CA LEU A 105 0.92 8.58 -14.83
C LEU A 105 1.80 9.30 -15.85
N SER A 106 2.63 8.56 -16.59
CA SER A 106 3.53 9.06 -17.63
C SER A 106 2.86 9.21 -18.99
#